data_AF-A0A7C8ZZB2-F1
#
_entry.id   AF-A0A7C8ZZB2-F1
#
_cell.length_a   1.000
_cell.length_b   1.000
_cell.length_c   1.000
_cell.angle_alpha   90.00
_cell.angle_beta   90.00
_cell.angle_gamma   90.00
#
_symmetry.space_group_name_H-M   'P 1'
#
loop_
_entity.id
_entity.type
_entity.pdbx_description
1 polymer ?
#
loop_
_entity_poly.entity_id
_entity_poly.type
_entity_poly.pdbx_seq_one_letter_code
_entity_poly.pdbx_strand_id
1 'polypeptide(L)'
;PILLTRHGESLDNVRGRIGGDSTLSDAGELYAKKLANFVEKRMKSERAACVQWRALDEINAGVCDGVTYEEIKKNMPEEYESRKKDKLCYRYPRGESYLDVIQRLEPLIIELERQRAPVVVISHQAVLRALYAYVADRPFEEIPHIEIPLHTIVE
;
A
#
# COMPACT_ATOMS: atom_id res chain seq x y z
N PRO A 1 -17.26 -8.59 4.19
CA PRO A 1 -16.68 -7.22 4.16
C PRO A 1 -15.22 -7.32 3.76
N ILE A 2 -14.70 -6.32 3.04
CA ILE A 2 -13.27 -6.20 2.72
C ILE A 2 -12.73 -5.09 3.60
N LEU A 3 -11.75 -5.39 4.43
CA LEU A 3 -11.07 -4.42 5.28
C LEU A 3 -9.70 -4.13 4.69
N LEU A 4 -9.39 -2.87 4.47
CA LEU A 4 -8.10 -2.42 3.95
C LEU A 4 -7.30 -1.75 5.06
N THR A 5 -6.04 -2.14 5.22
CA THR A 5 -5.13 -1.44 6.13
C THR A 5 -3.68 -1.55 5.66
N ARG A 6 -2.90 -0.52 5.99
CA ARG A 6 -1.44 -0.59 5.85
C ARG A 6 -0.85 -1.57 6.85
N HIS A 7 0.37 -2.02 6.56
CA HIS A 7 1.27 -2.55 7.58
C HIS A 7 1.43 -1.55 8.75
N GLY A 8 1.87 -2.03 9.91
CA GLY A 8 2.27 -1.14 10.99
C GLY A 8 3.43 -0.24 10.55
N GLU A 9 3.56 0.95 11.13
CA GLU A 9 4.73 1.83 10.92
C GLU A 9 6.05 1.05 10.92
N SER A 10 6.83 1.19 9.84
CA SER A 10 8.16 0.60 9.71
C SER A 10 9.27 1.58 10.10
N LEU A 11 10.50 1.07 10.29
CA LEU A 11 11.66 1.93 10.54
C LEU A 11 11.94 2.89 9.36
N ASP A 12 11.63 2.49 8.12
CA ASP A 12 11.72 3.40 6.98
C ASP A 12 10.64 4.48 7.01
N ASN A 13 9.43 4.18 7.50
CA ASN A 13 8.42 5.22 7.71
C ASN A 13 8.90 6.26 8.73
N VAL A 14 9.48 5.83 9.86
CA VAL A 14 10.06 6.73 10.87
C VAL A 14 11.14 7.64 10.27
N ARG A 15 11.91 7.12 9.30
CA ARG A 15 12.99 7.84 8.61
C ARG A 15 12.52 8.62 7.37
N GLY A 16 11.26 8.50 6.97
CA GLY A 16 10.73 9.12 5.75
C GLY A 16 11.30 8.54 4.45
N ARG A 17 11.79 7.29 4.46
CA ARG A 17 12.31 6.59 3.27
C ARG A 17 11.16 5.90 2.53
N ILE A 18 11.24 5.86 1.20
CA ILE A 18 10.28 5.15 0.36
C ILE A 18 10.80 3.77 -0.05
N GLY A 19 9.90 2.83 -0.38
CA GLY A 19 10.29 1.46 -0.73
C GLY A 19 10.95 0.73 0.44
N GLY A 20 11.91 -0.15 0.12
CA GLY A 20 12.68 -0.91 1.12
C GLY A 20 11.93 -2.11 1.70
N ASP A 21 12.56 -2.77 2.68
CA ASP A 21 12.05 -3.98 3.36
C ASP A 21 12.43 -3.94 4.86
N SER A 22 12.21 -2.79 5.50
CA SER A 22 12.53 -2.62 6.92
C SER A 22 11.49 -3.27 7.83
N THR A 23 11.93 -3.65 9.02
CA THR A 23 11.08 -4.16 10.08
C THR A 23 10.14 -3.09 10.64
N LEU A 24 9.14 -3.52 11.40
CA LEU A 24 8.25 -2.65 12.15
C LEU A 24 9.01 -1.82 13.20
N SER A 25 8.50 -0.62 13.48
CA SER A 25 8.83 0.15 14.69
C SER A 25 8.07 -0.40 15.91
N ASP A 26 8.40 0.07 17.11
CA ASP A 26 7.65 -0.28 18.32
C ASP A 26 6.16 0.10 18.20
N ALA A 27 5.86 1.22 17.55
CA ALA A 27 4.48 1.65 17.29
C ALA A 27 3.80 0.74 16.24
N GLY A 28 4.55 0.29 15.23
CA GLY A 28 4.09 -0.70 14.26
C GLY A 28 3.73 -2.05 14.89
N GLU A 29 4.57 -2.55 15.78
CA GLU A 29 4.34 -3.79 16.55
C GLU A 29 3.10 -3.67 17.45
N LEU A 30 2.93 -2.52 18.11
CA LEU A 30 1.74 -2.24 18.90
C LEU A 30 0.47 -2.24 18.03
N TYR A 31 0.54 -1.66 16.85
CA TYR A 31 -0.57 -1.67 15.90
C TYR A 31 -0.92 -3.09 15.44
N ALA A 32 0.07 -3.92 15.09
CA ALA A 32 -0.15 -5.30 14.68
C ALA A 32 -0.91 -6.11 15.75
N LYS A 33 -0.54 -5.95 17.03
CA LYS A 33 -1.25 -6.59 18.16
C LYS A 33 -2.69 -6.10 18.29
N LYS A 34 -2.93 -4.79 18.12
CA LYS A 34 -4.28 -4.22 18.16
C LYS A 34 -5.14 -4.69 17.00
N LEU A 35 -4.56 -4.77 15.80
CA LEU A 35 -5.23 -5.27 14.60
C LEU A 35 -5.65 -6.74 14.77
N ALA A 36 -4.76 -7.59 15.28
CA ALA A 36 -5.09 -8.99 15.57
C ALA A 36 -6.29 -9.11 16.52
N ASN A 37 -6.28 -8.38 17.63
CA ASN A 37 -7.39 -8.35 18.59
C ASN A 37 -8.69 -7.81 17.97
N PHE A 38 -8.60 -6.82 17.08
CA PHE A 38 -9.75 -6.26 16.37
C PHE A 38 -10.38 -7.30 15.43
N VAL A 39 -9.55 -7.97 14.62
CA VAL A 39 -10.00 -8.98 13.66
C VAL A 39 -10.63 -10.18 14.39
N GLU A 40 -10.01 -10.65 15.47
CA GLU A 40 -10.54 -11.77 16.28
C GLU A 40 -11.94 -11.46 16.82
N LYS A 41 -12.14 -10.24 17.35
CA LYS A 41 -13.43 -9.80 17.88
C LYS A 41 -14.48 -9.61 16.79
N ARG A 42 -14.11 -9.03 15.64
CA ARG A 42 -15.05 -8.69 14.55
C ARG A 42 -15.46 -9.92 13.74
N MET A 43 -14.52 -10.84 13.50
CA MET A 43 -14.71 -12.00 12.60
C MET A 43 -15.05 -13.31 13.33
N LYS A 44 -15.38 -13.25 14.63
CA LYS A 44 -15.95 -14.37 15.43
C LYS A 44 -15.22 -15.72 15.31
N SER A 45 -13.89 -15.71 15.43
CA SER A 45 -13.06 -16.92 15.62
C SER A 45 -13.16 -17.99 14.52
N GLU A 46 -13.47 -17.61 13.27
CA GLU A 46 -13.15 -18.48 12.14
C GLU A 46 -11.63 -18.59 11.98
N ARG A 47 -11.14 -19.77 11.57
CA ARG A 47 -9.71 -20.03 11.40
C ARG A 47 -9.20 -19.13 10.26
N ALA A 48 -8.52 -18.04 10.61
CA ALA A 48 -7.98 -17.11 9.63
C ALA A 48 -6.89 -17.82 8.80
N ALA A 49 -7.09 -17.89 7.49
CA ALA A 49 -6.05 -18.27 6.55
C ALA A 49 -5.26 -17.02 6.16
N CYS A 50 -3.96 -17.02 6.41
CA CYS A 50 -3.05 -15.98 5.91
C CYS A 50 -2.46 -16.45 4.58
N VAL A 51 -2.60 -15.64 3.54
CA VAL A 51 -2.04 -15.91 2.21
C VAL A 51 -1.20 -14.72 1.79
N GLN A 52 0.03 -14.98 1.38
CA GLN A 52 0.92 -13.94 0.86
C GLN A 52 0.78 -13.83 -0.66
N TRP A 53 0.65 -12.61 -1.16
CA TRP A 53 0.54 -12.31 -2.58
C TRP A 53 1.60 -11.29 -2.95
N ARG A 54 2.51 -11.64 -3.88
CA ARG A 54 3.50 -10.68 -4.40
C ARG A 54 2.86 -9.48 -5.09
N ALA A 55 1.63 -9.64 -5.59
CA ALA A 55 0.85 -8.53 -6.14
C ALA A 55 0.47 -7.47 -5.09
N LEU A 56 0.67 -7.72 -3.78
CA LEU A 56 0.45 -6.76 -2.69
C LEU A 56 1.72 -6.04 -2.21
N ASP A 57 2.88 -6.33 -2.81
CA ASP A 57 4.13 -5.62 -2.52
C ASP A 57 3.98 -4.14 -2.92
N GLU A 58 4.63 -3.23 -2.19
CA GLU A 58 4.57 -1.78 -2.48
C GLU A 58 5.00 -1.47 -3.92
N ILE A 59 4.57 -0.30 -4.42
CA ILE A 59 5.09 0.23 -5.68
C ILE A 59 6.63 0.22 -5.65
N ASN A 60 7.22 -0.44 -6.63
CA ASN A 60 8.67 -0.49 -6.79
C ASN A 60 9.19 0.90 -7.22
N ALA A 61 9.93 1.60 -6.36
CA ALA A 61 10.49 2.91 -6.70
C ALA A 61 11.84 2.82 -7.42
N GLY A 62 12.29 1.60 -7.75
CA GLY A 62 13.46 1.33 -8.59
C GLY A 62 14.72 1.92 -7.99
N VAL A 63 15.40 2.79 -8.75
CA VAL A 63 16.61 3.49 -8.27
C VAL A 63 16.33 4.44 -7.10
N CYS A 64 15.06 4.77 -6.83
CA CYS A 64 14.63 5.61 -5.72
C CYS A 64 14.20 4.80 -4.48
N ASP A 65 14.41 3.48 -4.44
CA ASP A 65 14.16 2.71 -3.22
C ASP A 65 15.14 3.09 -2.11
N GLY A 66 14.62 3.14 -0.88
CA GLY A 66 15.40 3.41 0.33
C GLY A 66 15.84 4.86 0.49
N VAL A 67 15.45 5.80 -0.39
CA VAL A 67 15.77 7.22 -0.25
C VAL A 67 14.57 8.03 0.22
N THR A 68 14.84 9.21 0.78
CA THR A 68 13.79 10.17 1.17
C THR A 68 13.34 11.01 -0.02
N TYR A 69 12.14 11.57 0.05
CA TYR A 69 11.66 12.50 -0.99
C TYR A 69 12.55 13.73 -1.17
N GLU A 70 13.15 14.24 -0.10
CA GLU A 70 14.09 15.38 -0.16
C GLU A 70 15.40 15.01 -0.86
N GLU A 71 15.91 13.80 -0.64
CA GLU A 71 17.07 13.28 -1.37
C GLU A 71 16.76 13.11 -2.86
N ILE A 72 15.58 12.60 -3.23
CA ILE A 72 15.16 12.50 -4.64
C ILE A 72 15.10 13.89 -5.26
N LYS A 73 14.46 14.85 -4.59
CA LYS A 73 14.35 16.24 -5.08
C LYS A 73 15.71 16.88 -5.32
N LYS A 74 16.69 16.60 -4.45
CA LYS A 74 18.05 17.15 -4.54
C LYS A 74 18.89 16.45 -5.60
N ASN A 75 18.88 15.12 -5.62
CA ASN A 75 19.81 14.31 -6.42
C ASN A 75 19.25 13.97 -7.82
N MET A 76 17.93 13.95 -7.98
CA MET A 76 17.21 13.60 -9.21
C MET A 76 16.02 14.56 -9.43
N PRO A 77 16.26 15.88 -9.61
CA PRO A 77 15.20 16.88 -9.68
C PRO A 77 14.24 16.68 -10.87
N GLU A 78 14.75 16.17 -12.00
CA GLU A 78 13.94 15.88 -13.18
C GLU A 78 12.91 14.77 -12.91
N GLU A 79 13.30 13.73 -12.18
CA GLU A 79 12.40 12.65 -11.77
C GLU A 79 11.35 13.14 -10.78
N TYR A 80 11.76 13.97 -9.81
CA TYR A 80 10.85 14.58 -8.84
C TYR A 80 9.76 15.42 -9.52
N GLU A 81 10.14 16.29 -10.45
CA GLU A 81 9.19 17.13 -11.18
C GLU A 81 8.33 16.33 -12.17
N SER A 82 8.90 15.33 -12.85
CA SER A 82 8.15 14.44 -13.75
C SER A 82 7.05 13.69 -12.99
N ARG A 83 7.38 13.14 -11.81
CA ARG A 83 6.41 12.47 -10.94
C ARG A 83 5.34 13.42 -10.40
N LYS A 84 5.72 14.66 -10.09
CA LYS A 84 4.77 15.67 -9.61
C LYS A 84 3.78 16.09 -10.70
N LYS A 85 4.24 16.17 -11.95
CA LYS A 85 3.43 16.57 -13.11
C LYS A 85 2.37 15.53 -13.47
N ASP A 86 2.74 14.25 -13.45
CA ASP A 86 1.81 13.15 -13.77
C ASP A 86 2.11 11.94 -12.89
N LYS A 87 1.56 11.94 -11.68
CA LYS A 87 1.85 10.92 -10.67
C LYS A 87 1.24 9.57 -11.01
N LEU A 88 0.19 9.54 -11.84
CA LEU A 88 -0.48 8.32 -12.25
C LEU A 88 0.37 7.56 -13.27
N CYS A 89 0.82 8.25 -14.32
CA CYS A 89 1.53 7.62 -15.44
C CYS A 89 3.06 7.62 -15.28
N TYR A 90 3.62 8.45 -14.39
CA TYR A 90 5.05 8.46 -14.11
C TYR A 90 5.51 7.09 -13.63
N ARG A 91 6.51 6.53 -14.31
CA ARG A 91 7.19 5.29 -13.94
C ARG A 91 8.56 5.61 -13.38
N TYR A 92 8.84 5.14 -12.17
CA TYR A 92 10.19 5.27 -11.60
C TYR A 92 11.23 4.61 -12.50
N PRO A 93 12.46 5.16 -12.63
CA PRO A 93 13.52 4.49 -13.38
C PRO A 93 13.82 3.11 -12.79
N ARG A 94 13.67 2.07 -13.62
CA ARG A 94 13.74 0.64 -13.22
C ARG A 94 12.71 0.23 -12.15
N GLY A 95 11.61 0.95 -12.05
CA GLY A 95 10.51 0.68 -11.13
C GLY A 95 9.15 0.68 -11.82
N GLU A 96 8.12 0.99 -11.05
CA GLU A 96 6.71 0.96 -11.45
C GLU A 96 6.10 2.37 -11.51
N SER A 97 4.99 2.47 -12.24
CA SER A 97 4.00 3.55 -12.16
C SER A 97 2.76 3.07 -11.38
N TYR A 98 1.83 3.98 -11.07
CA TYR A 98 0.54 3.55 -10.52
C TYR A 98 -0.24 2.70 -11.53
N LEU A 99 -0.10 2.94 -12.83
CA LEU A 99 -0.74 2.10 -13.86
C LEU A 99 -0.20 0.66 -13.84
N ASP A 100 1.11 0.48 -13.63
CA ASP A 100 1.71 -0.86 -13.50
C ASP A 100 1.16 -1.59 -12.26
N VAL A 101 1.02 -0.86 -11.14
CA VAL A 101 0.42 -1.38 -9.90
C VAL A 101 -1.03 -1.80 -10.13
N ILE A 102 -1.83 -0.97 -10.79
CA ILE A 102 -3.23 -1.28 -11.12
C ILE A 102 -3.31 -2.56 -11.96
N GLN A 103 -2.50 -2.65 -13.01
CA GLN A 103 -2.49 -3.81 -13.91
C GLN A 103 -2.14 -5.11 -13.16
N ARG A 104 -1.13 -5.10 -12.27
CA ARG A 104 -0.78 -6.33 -11.52
C ARG A 104 -1.78 -6.69 -10.42
N LEU A 105 -2.65 -5.76 -10.01
CA LEU A 105 -3.69 -6.01 -9.02
C LEU A 105 -4.95 -6.64 -9.62
N GLU A 106 -5.12 -6.66 -10.95
CA GLU A 106 -6.30 -7.24 -11.61
C GLU A 106 -6.62 -8.68 -11.14
N PRO A 107 -5.64 -9.62 -11.07
CA PRO A 107 -5.94 -10.98 -10.60
C PRO A 107 -6.39 -11.04 -9.13
N LEU A 108 -5.86 -10.14 -8.30
CA LEU A 108 -6.24 -10.04 -6.89
C LEU A 108 -7.66 -9.49 -6.77
N ILE A 109 -8.03 -8.49 -7.56
CA ILE A 109 -9.38 -7.92 -7.59
C ILE A 109 -10.41 -9.00 -7.91
N ILE A 110 -10.16 -9.79 -8.96
CA ILE A 110 -11.04 -10.90 -9.35
C ILE A 110 -11.19 -11.90 -8.20
N GLU A 111 -10.10 -12.21 -7.49
CA GLU A 111 -10.16 -13.13 -6.36
C GLU A 111 -10.94 -12.53 -5.18
N LEU A 112 -10.73 -11.25 -4.87
CA LEU A 112 -11.47 -10.54 -3.81
C LEU A 112 -12.98 -10.52 -4.07
N GLU A 113 -13.42 -10.30 -5.31
CA GLU A 113 -14.84 -10.33 -5.69
C GLU A 113 -15.48 -11.72 -5.53
N ARG A 114 -14.69 -12.79 -5.66
CA ARG A 114 -15.17 -14.17 -5.49
C ARG A 114 -15.30 -14.57 -4.03
N GLN A 115 -14.66 -13.85 -3.10
CA GLN A 115 -14.71 -14.16 -1.69
C GLN A 115 -16.07 -13.81 -1.07
N ARG A 116 -16.70 -14.81 -0.45
CA ARG A 116 -17.95 -14.64 0.32
C ARG A 116 -17.69 -14.43 1.81
N ALA A 117 -16.49 -14.81 2.27
CA ALA A 117 -16.05 -14.60 3.64
C ALA A 117 -15.47 -13.18 3.81
N PRO A 118 -15.42 -12.66 5.04
CA PRO A 118 -14.69 -11.43 5.32
C PRO A 118 -13.20 -11.55 4.96
N VAL A 119 -12.63 -10.52 4.35
CA VAL A 119 -11.21 -10.45 3.97
C VAL A 119 -10.57 -9.23 4.62
N VAL A 120 -9.34 -9.40 5.11
CA VAL A 120 -8.49 -8.28 5.57
C VAL A 120 -7.27 -8.24 4.67
N VAL A 121 -7.10 -7.13 3.95
CA VAL A 121 -5.93 -6.87 3.11
C VAL A 121 -4.97 -5.97 3.89
N ILE A 122 -3.79 -6.52 4.21
CA ILE A 122 -2.69 -5.77 4.82
C ILE A 122 -1.64 -5.53 3.72
N SER A 123 -1.41 -4.27 3.37
CA SER A 123 -0.49 -3.92 2.28
C SER A 123 0.13 -2.54 2.50
N HIS A 124 0.41 -1.81 1.44
CA HIS A 124 1.24 -0.61 1.43
C HIS A 124 0.49 0.58 0.83
N GLN A 125 1.10 1.76 0.86
CA GLN A 125 0.36 2.99 0.60
C GLN A 125 -0.12 3.09 -0.86
N ALA A 126 0.72 2.81 -1.86
CA ALA A 126 0.32 2.95 -3.26
C ALA A 126 -0.67 1.84 -3.68
N VAL A 127 -0.43 0.62 -3.22
CA VAL A 127 -1.30 -0.54 -3.48
C VAL A 127 -2.70 -0.34 -2.91
N LEU A 128 -2.79 0.09 -1.64
CA LEU A 128 -4.10 0.29 -1.00
C LEU A 128 -4.87 1.46 -1.59
N ARG A 129 -4.20 2.47 -2.13
CA ARG A 129 -4.87 3.53 -2.90
C ARG A 129 -5.57 2.97 -4.13
N ALA A 130 -4.89 2.10 -4.88
CA ALA A 130 -5.46 1.47 -6.07
C ALA A 130 -6.63 0.53 -5.71
N LEU A 131 -6.46 -0.30 -4.68
CA LEU A 131 -7.53 -1.18 -4.20
C LEU A 131 -8.74 -0.41 -3.64
N TYR A 132 -8.49 0.62 -2.83
CA TYR A 132 -9.57 1.45 -2.29
C TYR A 132 -10.31 2.20 -3.40
N ALA A 133 -9.59 2.77 -4.36
CA ALA A 133 -10.20 3.45 -5.48
C ALA A 133 -11.13 2.53 -6.28
N TYR A 134 -10.71 1.28 -6.51
CA TYR A 134 -11.55 0.28 -7.14
C TYR A 134 -12.82 -0.02 -6.33
N VAL A 135 -12.69 -0.30 -5.03
CA VAL A 135 -13.83 -0.61 -4.16
C VAL A 135 -14.79 0.57 -3.99
N ALA A 136 -14.26 1.80 -3.98
CA ALA A 136 -15.02 3.03 -3.78
C ALA A 136 -15.41 3.75 -5.10
N ASP A 137 -15.23 3.09 -6.25
CA ASP A 137 -15.53 3.62 -7.60
C ASP A 137 -14.97 5.04 -7.85
N ARG A 138 -13.68 5.22 -7.53
CA ARG A 138 -12.97 6.50 -7.67
C ARG A 138 -12.32 6.62 -9.05
N PRO A 139 -12.30 7.84 -9.63
CA PRO A 139 -11.58 8.11 -10.87
C PRO A 139 -10.08 7.77 -10.77
N PHE A 140 -9.47 7.38 -11.89
CA PHE A 140 -8.06 6.99 -11.96
C PHE A 140 -7.11 8.12 -11.52
N GLU A 141 -7.45 9.36 -11.83
CA GLU A 141 -6.67 10.56 -11.53
C GLU A 141 -6.57 10.81 -10.01
N GLU A 142 -7.55 10.35 -9.23
CA GLU A 142 -7.56 10.49 -7.78
C GLU A 142 -6.64 9.47 -7.08
N ILE A 143 -6.44 8.29 -7.69
CA ILE A 143 -5.73 7.15 -7.08
C ILE A 143 -4.42 7.56 -6.39
N PRO A 144 -3.49 8.27 -7.05
CA PRO A 144 -2.19 8.58 -6.43
C PRO A 144 -2.27 9.55 -5.24
N HIS A 145 -3.44 10.13 -4.99
CA HIS A 145 -3.69 11.21 -4.04
C HIS A 145 -4.60 10.80 -2.87
N ILE A 146 -5.26 9.65 -2.95
CA ILE A 146 -6.12 9.15 -1.87
C ILE A 146 -5.32 9.01 -0.57
N GLU A 147 -5.91 9.48 0.53
CA GLU A 147 -5.30 9.36 1.86
C GLU A 147 -5.56 7.98 2.44
N ILE A 148 -4.47 7.24 2.70
CA ILE A 148 -4.49 5.96 3.42
C ILE A 148 -3.51 6.07 4.60
N PRO A 149 -3.97 6.57 5.77
CA PRO A 149 -3.13 6.77 6.93
C PRO A 149 -2.58 5.45 7.49
N LEU A 150 -1.44 5.52 8.20
CA LEU A 150 -0.97 4.40 9.01
C LEU A 150 -1.95 4.13 10.15
N HIS A 151 -1.93 2.88 10.62
CA HIS A 151 -2.68 2.43 11.80
C HIS A 151 -4.20 2.64 11.74
N THR A 152 -4.77 2.70 10.54
CA THR A 152 -6.19 2.96 10.28
C THR A 152 -6.75 1.86 9.40
N ILE A 153 -7.94 1.36 9.75
CA ILE A 153 -8.69 0.41 8.93
C ILE A 153 -9.69 1.21 8.10
N VAL A 154 -9.75 0.93 6.80
CA VAL A 154 -10.71 1.51 5.85
C VAL A 154 -11.68 0.41 5.41
N GLU A 155 -12.97 0.74 5.40
CA GLU A 155 -14.08 -0.12 4.97
C GLU A 155 -14.77 0.47 3.74
#